data_AF-X1DY13-F1
#
_entry.id   AF-X1DY13-F1
#
_cell.length_a   1.000
_cell.length_b   1.000
_cell.length_c   1.000
_cell.angle_alpha   90.00
_cell.angle_beta   90.00
_cell.angle_gamma   90.00
#
_symmetry.space_group_name_H-M   'P 1'
#
loop_
_entity.id
_entity.type
_entity.pdbx_description
1 polymer ?
#
loop_
_entity_poly.entity_id
_entity_poly.type
_entity_poly.pdbx_seq_one_letter_code
_entity_poly.pdbx_strand_id
1 'polypeptide(L)'
;MNKAIDSGKKVVFEGAQGNLLCIDHGMYPFGTSSNPNALGISAGTGVPPKKIGKIVGIIKAYTSRVGEGKFPTELFNNISEKIREQGHEYGTVTG
;
A
#
# COMPACT_ATOMS: atom_id res chain seq x y z
N MET A 1 -10.31 -18.05 10.50
CA MET A 1 -10.28 -16.59 10.76
C MET A 1 -11.58 -16.05 11.36
N ASN A 2 -12.75 -16.17 10.70
CA ASN A 2 -14.03 -15.69 11.28
C ASN A 2 -14.29 -16.22 12.71
N LYS A 3 -14.12 -17.52 12.97
CA LYS A 3 -14.20 -18.09 14.33
C LYS A 3 -13.24 -17.44 15.35
N ALA A 4 -12.04 -17.03 14.90
CA ALA A 4 -11.06 -16.39 15.77
C ALA A 4 -11.50 -14.95 16.12
N ILE A 5 -12.00 -14.21 15.14
CA ILE A 5 -12.61 -12.89 15.34
C ILE A 5 -13.82 -13.00 16.29
N ASP A 6 -14.70 -13.97 16.05
CA ASP A 6 -15.92 -14.20 16.84
C ASP A 6 -15.61 -14.65 18.28
N SER A 7 -14.46 -15.28 18.52
CA SER A 7 -13.95 -15.62 19.87
C SER A 7 -13.11 -14.51 20.50
N GLY A 8 -13.13 -13.29 19.94
CA GLY A 8 -12.45 -12.13 20.49
C GLY A 8 -10.94 -12.10 20.28
N LYS A 9 -10.38 -13.00 19.45
CA LYS A 9 -8.95 -12.97 19.13
C LYS A 9 -8.63 -11.79 18.22
N LYS A 10 -7.46 -11.19 18.43
CA LYS A 10 -6.93 -10.14 17.56
C LYS A 10 -6.39 -10.75 16.28
N VAL A 11 -6.86 -10.24 15.15
CA VAL A 11 -6.38 -10.59 13.80
C VAL A 11 -5.85 -9.32 13.17
N VAL A 12 -4.65 -9.40 12.57
CA VAL A 12 -4.05 -8.30 11.81
C VAL A 12 -4.07 -8.70 10.34
N PHE A 13 -4.58 -7.80 9.50
CA PHE A 13 -4.50 -7.92 8.05
C PHE A 13 -3.33 -7.05 7.59
N GLU A 14 -2.29 -7.69 7.07
CA GLU A 14 -1.14 -6.99 6.49
C GLU A 14 -1.42 -6.72 5.01
N GLY A 15 -1.49 -5.44 4.65
CA GLY A 15 -1.73 -5.02 3.28
C GLY A 15 -0.44 -4.95 2.48
N ALA A 16 -0.53 -5.37 1.22
CA ALA A 16 0.44 -5.07 0.17
C ALA A 16 -0.34 -4.79 -1.12
N GLN A 17 0.06 -3.87 -2.00
CA GLN A 17 1.08 -2.83 -1.92
C GLN A 17 0.51 -1.51 -1.33
N GLY A 18 0.81 -0.34 -1.93
CA GLY A 18 0.29 0.97 -1.50
C GLY A 18 -1.04 1.36 -2.16
N ASN A 19 -1.79 2.26 -1.52
CA ASN A 19 -3.15 2.63 -1.95
C ASN A 19 -3.23 3.20 -3.39
N LEU A 20 -2.24 4.02 -3.80
CA LEU A 20 -2.21 4.61 -5.14
C LEU A 20 -1.90 3.61 -6.27
N LEU A 21 -1.59 2.35 -5.93
CA LEU A 21 -1.43 1.25 -6.87
C LEU A 21 -2.73 0.43 -7.05
N CYS A 22 -3.81 0.77 -6.35
CA CYS A 22 -5.09 0.09 -6.46
C CYS A 22 -5.62 0.05 -7.91
N ILE A 23 -6.19 -1.08 -8.33
CA ILE A 23 -6.74 -1.24 -9.68
C ILE A 23 -7.90 -0.26 -9.95
N ASP A 24 -8.76 -0.03 -8.97
CA ASP A 24 -9.97 0.78 -9.13
C ASP A 24 -9.75 2.27 -8.79
N HIS A 25 -8.92 2.55 -7.77
CA HIS A 25 -8.75 3.89 -7.18
C HIS A 25 -7.32 4.43 -7.29
N GLY A 26 -6.41 3.66 -7.89
CA GLY A 26 -5.03 4.06 -8.11
C GLY A 26 -4.83 4.77 -9.44
N MET A 27 -3.56 4.96 -9.79
CA MET A 27 -3.17 5.63 -11.02
C MET A 27 -3.17 4.65 -12.21
N TYR A 28 -4.35 4.20 -12.64
CA TYR A 28 -4.49 3.33 -13.81
C TYR A 28 -3.86 3.97 -15.06
N PRO A 29 -3.15 3.21 -15.93
CA PRO A 29 -2.89 1.76 -15.87
C PRO A 29 -1.67 1.36 -15.03
N PHE A 30 -1.03 2.30 -14.33
CA PHE A 30 0.26 2.11 -13.67
C PHE A 30 0.12 1.65 -12.20
N GLY A 31 -0.69 0.61 -11.98
CA GLY A 31 -1.00 0.05 -10.67
C GLY A 31 -0.82 -1.47 -10.62
N THR A 32 -1.20 -2.07 -9.49
CA THR A 32 -1.39 -3.51 -9.35
C THR A 32 -2.74 -3.93 -9.91
N SER A 33 -2.94 -5.23 -10.10
CA SER A 33 -4.20 -5.83 -10.58
C SER A 33 -5.19 -6.15 -9.46
N SER A 34 -4.94 -5.67 -8.24
CA SER A 34 -5.75 -5.96 -7.05
C SER A 34 -6.08 -4.71 -6.25
N ASN A 35 -6.83 -4.91 -5.15
CA ASN A 35 -7.20 -3.87 -4.19
C ASN A 35 -6.33 -3.99 -2.93
N PRO A 36 -5.20 -3.26 -2.84
CA PRO A 36 -4.27 -3.34 -1.70
C PRO A 36 -4.76 -2.57 -0.46
N ASN A 37 -5.85 -1.82 -0.60
CA ASN A 37 -6.44 -1.03 0.47
C ASN A 37 -7.47 -1.83 1.28
N ALA A 38 -8.07 -1.19 2.29
CA ALA A 38 -9.01 -1.84 3.20
C ALA A 38 -10.25 -2.45 2.51
N LEU A 39 -10.62 -1.98 1.31
CA LEU A 39 -11.73 -2.54 0.53
C LEU A 39 -11.42 -3.98 0.09
N GLY A 40 -10.14 -4.31 -0.12
CA GLY A 40 -9.69 -5.65 -0.48
C GLY A 40 -9.83 -6.68 0.65
N ILE A 41 -9.93 -6.26 1.92
CA ILE A 41 -9.96 -7.19 3.07
C ILE A 41 -11.17 -8.11 2.99
N SER A 42 -12.36 -7.57 2.75
CA SER A 42 -13.59 -8.39 2.75
C SER A 42 -13.58 -9.39 1.60
N ALA A 43 -13.25 -8.93 0.39
CA ALA A 43 -13.19 -9.76 -0.81
C ALA A 43 -12.06 -10.81 -0.74
N GLY A 44 -10.88 -10.44 -0.25
CA GLY A 44 -9.71 -11.32 -0.19
C GLY A 44 -9.74 -12.34 0.95
N THR A 45 -10.58 -12.14 1.96
CA THR A 45 -10.51 -12.94 3.20
C THR A 45 -11.84 -13.53 3.67
N GLY A 46 -12.96 -13.08 3.09
CA GLY A 46 -14.31 -13.53 3.48
C GLY A 46 -14.76 -13.03 4.86
N VAL A 47 -14.09 -12.00 5.40
CA VAL A 47 -14.52 -11.34 6.64
C VAL A 47 -15.51 -10.25 6.29
N PRO A 48 -16.72 -10.24 6.89
CA PRO A 48 -17.68 -9.18 6.66
C PRO A 48 -17.11 -7.81 7.03
N PRO A 49 -17.38 -6.74 6.26
CA PRO A 49 -16.84 -5.41 6.54
C PRO A 49 -17.22 -4.88 7.93
N LYS A 50 -18.38 -5.30 8.45
CA LYS A 50 -18.84 -4.98 9.82
C LYS A 50 -17.93 -5.54 10.94
N LYS A 51 -17.10 -6.54 10.65
CA LYS A 51 -16.14 -7.11 11.61
C LYS A 51 -14.75 -6.47 11.52
N ILE A 52 -14.53 -5.56 10.58
CA ILE A 52 -13.28 -4.80 10.47
C ILE A 52 -13.35 -3.65 11.47
N GLY A 53 -12.42 -3.64 12.43
CA GLY A 53 -12.37 -2.62 13.48
C GLY A 53 -11.54 -1.42 13.09
N LYS A 54 -10.24 -1.46 13.42
CA LYS A 54 -9.30 -0.36 13.21
C LYS A 54 -8.52 -0.54 11.90
N ILE A 55 -8.43 0.53 11.11
CA ILE A 55 -7.56 0.63 9.94
C ILE A 55 -6.43 1.59 10.28
N VAL A 56 -5.19 1.21 9.99
CA VAL A 56 -3.99 2.03 10.19
C VAL A 56 -3.35 2.27 8.83
N GLY A 57 -3.31 3.53 8.40
CA GLY A 57 -2.58 3.93 7.20
C GLY A 57 -1.11 4.14 7.52
N ILE A 58 -0.23 3.55 6.71
CA ILE A 58 1.20 3.78 6.79
C ILE A 58 1.58 4.82 5.75
N ILE A 59 2.14 5.94 6.20
CA ILE A 59 2.60 7.03 5.35
C ILE A 59 4.08 7.29 5.62
N LYS A 60 4.84 7.42 4.55
CA LYS A 60 6.25 7.82 4.59
C LYS A 60 6.34 9.34 4.60
N ALA A 61 7.37 9.90 5.26
CA ALA A 61 7.58 11.34 5.35
C ALA A 61 7.87 12.01 3.99
N TYR A 62 8.21 11.22 2.97
CA TYR A 62 8.39 11.61 1.58
C TYR A 62 7.72 10.56 0.68
N THR A 63 7.48 10.90 -0.58
CA THR A 63 6.88 9.98 -1.54
C THR A 63 7.97 9.31 -2.39
N SER A 64 7.84 8.00 -2.62
CA SER A 64 8.61 7.30 -3.64
C SER A 64 7.69 6.42 -4.48
N ARG A 65 8.15 6.07 -5.68
CA ARG A 65 7.44 5.21 -6.64
C ARG A 65 8.47 4.32 -7.32
N VAL A 66 8.10 3.08 -7.61
CA VAL A 66 8.83 2.18 -8.50
C VAL A 66 7.96 1.92 -9.72
N GLY A 67 8.55 2.00 -10.91
CA GLY A 67 7.85 1.87 -12.19
C GLY A 67 7.28 3.18 -12.73
N GLU A 68 6.75 3.11 -13.94
CA GLU A 68 6.20 4.25 -14.69
C GLU A 68 4.93 4.83 -14.05
N GLY A 69 4.53 6.02 -14.51
CA GLY A 69 3.27 6.68 -14.17
C GLY A 69 3.46 8.07 -13.61
N LYS A 70 2.40 8.88 -13.60
CA LYS A 70 2.47 10.28 -13.16
C LYS A 70 2.95 10.36 -11.70
N PHE A 71 3.90 11.25 -11.45
CA PHE A 71 4.37 11.56 -10.10
C PHE A 71 4.51 13.08 -9.93
N PRO A 72 3.43 13.77 -9.50
CA PRO A 72 3.39 15.23 -9.50
C PRO A 72 4.46 15.92 -8.64
N THR A 73 4.96 15.25 -7.61
CA THR A 73 5.97 15.76 -6.68
C THR A 73 7.34 15.14 -6.91
N GLU A 74 7.58 14.54 -8.08
CA GLU A 74 8.89 14.01 -8.43
C GLU A 74 9.93 15.13 -8.48
N LEU A 75 11.09 14.87 -7.88
CA LEU A 75 12.18 15.84 -7.77
C LEU A 75 13.32 15.41 -8.71
N PHE A 76 13.73 16.31 -9.60
CA PHE A 76 14.81 16.09 -10.57
C PHE A 76 16.08 16.87 -10.22
N ASN A 77 16.39 16.97 -8.92
CA ASN A 77 17.51 17.76 -8.41
C ASN A 77 18.27 17.01 -7.31
N ASN A 78 19.28 17.65 -6.70
CA ASN A 78 20.09 17.04 -5.66
C ASN A 78 19.33 16.64 -4.38
N ILE A 79 18.08 17.08 -4.18
CA ILE A 79 17.25 16.67 -3.04
C ILE A 79 16.76 15.24 -3.21
N SER A 80 16.41 14.81 -4.43
CA SER A 80 15.97 13.43 -4.66
C SER A 80 17.07 12.42 -4.36
N GLU A 81 18.30 12.72 -4.76
CA GLU A 81 19.47 11.90 -4.43
C GLU A 81 19.67 11.79 -2.91
N LYS A 82 19.61 12.90 -2.19
CA LYS A 82 19.71 12.88 -0.71
C LYS A 82 18.62 12.04 -0.06
N ILE A 83 17.38 12.15 -0.53
CA ILE A 83 16.26 11.35 -0.03
C ILE A 83 16.48 9.87 -0.32
N ARG A 84 16.91 9.53 -1.54
CA ARG A 84 17.16 8.13 -1.93
C ARG A 84 18.28 7.50 -1.11
N GLU A 85 19.40 8.21 -0.95
CA GLU A 85 20.56 7.79 -0.16
C GLU A 85 20.20 7.64 1.32
N GLN A 86 19.52 8.61 1.95
CA GLN A 86 19.15 8.50 3.37
C GLN A 86 18.02 7.51 3.64
N GLY A 87 17.14 7.31 2.65
CA GLY A 87 16.02 6.39 2.71
C GLY A 87 16.37 4.95 2.35
N HIS A 88 17.56 4.70 1.80
CA HIS A 88 17.98 3.43 1.20
C HIS A 88 16.99 2.92 0.12
N GLU A 89 16.47 3.82 -0.72
CA GLU A 89 15.40 3.52 -1.69
C GLU A 89 15.95 3.03 -3.06
N TYR A 90 16.64 1.89 -3.09
CA TYR A 90 17.23 1.33 -4.32
C TYR A 90 16.44 0.16 -4.93
N GLY A 91 15.46 -0.36 -4.21
CA GLY A 91 14.82 -1.62 -4.53
C GLY A 91 15.69 -2.83 -4.14
N THR A 92 15.07 -4.00 -4.06
CA THR A 92 15.73 -5.27 -3.72
C THR A 92 15.93 -6.18 -4.93
N VAL A 93 15.38 -5.78 -6.08
CA VAL A 93 15.51 -6.44 -7.39
C VAL A 93 15.83 -5.37 -8.42
N THR A 94 16.51 -5.75 -9.51
CA THR A 94 16.76 -4.86 -10.64
C THR A 94 15.45 -4.35 -11.23
N GLY A 95 15.35 -3.04 -11.41
CA GLY A 95 14.29 -2.34 -12.14
C GLY A 95 14.78 -1.84 -13.49
#